data_AF-A0A968V886-F1
#
_entry.id   AF-A0A968V886-F1
#
_cell.length_a   1.000
_cell.length_b   1.000
_cell.length_c   1.000
_cell.angle_alpha   90.00
_cell.angle_beta   90.00
_cell.angle_gamma   90.00
#
_symmetry.space_group_name_H-M   'P 1'
#
loop_
_entity.id
_entity.type
_entity.pdbx_description
1 polymer ?
#
loop_
_entity_poly.entity_id
_entity_poly.type
_entity_poly.pdbx_seq_one_letter_code
_entity_poly.pdbx_strand_id
1 'polypeptide(L)'
;MDKKQLKELLFKTDTFEIVDPNTWEVKYQIVERGINYEEIIRFQLKEVWYFDTATSSMKSRILGIAPIRATYREDGVIKHETPLFWIYYPHCRAILAKHLVFNPWNDHSVLSWEDLFEMRFFSSYIYKESNVKNERIKDYVSGRDILVESNRIKKELFNFEHDLWSY
;
A
#
# COMPACT_ATOMS: atom_id res chain seq x y z
N MET A 1 -10.57 -13.83 1.42
CA MET A 1 -11.32 -12.89 0.57
C MET A 1 -11.91 -13.69 -0.57
N ASP A 2 -13.22 -13.63 -0.76
CA ASP A 2 -13.89 -14.43 -1.78
C ASP A 2 -13.60 -13.88 -3.19
N LYS A 3 -13.48 -14.76 -4.21
CA LYS A 3 -13.10 -14.36 -5.58
C LYS A 3 -14.07 -13.35 -6.18
N LYS A 4 -15.35 -13.43 -5.79
CA LYS A 4 -16.41 -12.51 -6.23
C LYS A 4 -16.20 -11.09 -5.69
N GLN A 5 -15.90 -10.96 -4.40
CA GLN A 5 -15.62 -9.67 -3.75
C GLN A 5 -14.37 -9.00 -4.33
N LEU A 6 -13.35 -9.80 -4.67
CA LEU A 6 -12.15 -9.30 -5.33
C LEU A 6 -12.46 -8.74 -6.72
N LYS A 7 -13.29 -9.44 -7.50
CA LYS A 7 -13.69 -8.96 -8.83
C LYS A 7 -14.43 -7.63 -8.75
N GLU A 8 -15.32 -7.47 -7.78
CA GLU A 8 -16.08 -6.23 -7.58
C GLU A 8 -15.20 -5.04 -7.16
N LEU A 9 -14.15 -5.29 -6.36
CA LEU A 9 -13.20 -4.23 -6.00
C LEU A 9 -12.28 -3.82 -7.16
N LEU A 10 -11.94 -4.78 -8.03
CA LEU A 10 -11.01 -4.60 -9.15
C LEU A 10 -11.66 -4.07 -10.43
N PHE A 11 -12.93 -4.38 -10.67
CA PHE A 11 -13.61 -4.05 -11.92
C PHE A 11 -14.88 -3.27 -11.63
N LYS A 12 -14.98 -2.05 -12.20
CA LYS A 12 -16.23 -1.31 -12.23
C LYS A 12 -16.96 -1.70 -13.52
N THR A 13 -18.15 -2.25 -13.37
CA THR A 13 -19.02 -2.54 -14.51
C THR A 13 -19.71 -1.24 -14.91
N ASP A 14 -19.41 -0.75 -16.11
CA ASP A 14 -20.06 0.43 -16.69
C ASP A 14 -20.89 0.01 -17.91
N THR A 15 -22.08 0.58 -18.08
CA THR A 15 -22.97 0.26 -19.20
C THR A 15 -22.97 1.40 -20.19
N PHE A 16 -22.58 1.11 -21.43
CA PHE A 16 -22.65 2.08 -22.52
C PHE A 16 -23.85 1.75 -23.41
N GLU A 17 -24.59 2.80 -23.78
CA GLU A 17 -25.62 2.73 -24.81
C GLU A 17 -24.97 2.96 -26.17
N ILE A 18 -24.97 1.93 -27.01
CA ILE A 18 -24.52 2.01 -28.39
C ILE A 18 -25.78 1.94 -29.25
N VAL A 19 -26.00 2.99 -30.04
CA VAL A 19 -27.09 3.02 -31.02
C VAL A 19 -26.55 2.50 -32.34
N ASP A 20 -27.14 1.41 -32.85
CA ASP A 20 -26.77 0.87 -34.16
C ASP A 20 -27.18 1.87 -35.27
N PRO A 21 -26.25 2.32 -36.14
CA PRO A 21 -26.52 3.38 -37.12
C PRO A 21 -27.62 3.05 -38.17
N ASN A 22 -27.91 1.77 -38.37
CA ASN A 22 -28.82 1.31 -39.43
C ASN A 22 -30.21 0.91 -38.93
N THR A 23 -30.33 0.47 -37.67
CA THR A 23 -31.57 -0.05 -37.09
C THR A 23 -32.11 0.83 -35.96
N TRP A 24 -31.35 1.85 -35.51
CA TRP A 24 -31.71 2.74 -34.40
C TRP A 24 -32.09 2.02 -33.10
N GLU A 25 -31.72 0.74 -32.97
CA GLU A 25 -31.91 -0.04 -31.76
C GLU A 25 -30.81 0.31 -30.75
N VAL A 26 -31.22 0.53 -29.49
CA VAL A 26 -30.31 0.78 -28.38
C VAL A 26 -29.81 -0.57 -27.85
N LYS A 27 -28.53 -0.84 -28.06
CA LYS A 27 -27.85 -2.00 -27.45
C LYS A 27 -27.04 -1.53 -26.25
N TYR A 28 -27.24 -2.21 -25.12
CA TYR A 28 -26.44 -2.00 -23.92
C TYR A 28 -25.23 -2.91 -23.97
N GLN A 29 -24.04 -2.34 -24.08
CA GLN A 29 -22.80 -3.09 -23.92
C GLN A 29 -22.28 -2.89 -22.50
N ILE A 30 -22.15 -4.01 -21.78
CA ILE A 30 -21.55 -4.05 -20.46
C ILE A 30 -20.03 -4.10 -20.65
N VAL A 31 -19.33 -3.04 -20.22
CA VAL A 31 -17.87 -2.98 -20.28
C VAL A 31 -17.34 -3.04 -18.85
N GLU A 32 -16.50 -4.04 -18.57
CA GLU A 32 -15.75 -4.11 -17.31
C GLU A 32 -14.52 -3.19 -17.43
N ARG A 33 -14.55 -2.02 -16.78
CA ARG A 33 -13.36 -1.17 -16.64
C ARG A 33 -12.53 -1.70 -15.48
N GLY A 34 -11.31 -2.16 -15.79
CA GLY A 34 -10.32 -2.49 -14.77
C GLY A 34 -9.83 -1.24 -14.04
N ILE A 35 -9.23 -1.44 -12.86
CA ILE A 35 -8.54 -0.36 -12.13
C ILE A 35 -7.49 0.30 -13.03
N ASN A 36 -7.55 1.62 -13.11
CA ASN A 36 -6.46 2.41 -13.66
C ASN A 36 -5.33 2.49 -12.62
N TYR A 37 -4.09 2.23 -13.04
CA TYR A 37 -2.92 2.27 -12.17
C TYR A 37 -2.69 3.68 -11.58
N GLU A 38 -3.15 4.73 -12.27
CA GLU A 38 -3.06 6.13 -11.84
C GLU A 38 -3.87 6.41 -10.56
N GLU A 39 -4.87 5.59 -10.24
CA GLU A 39 -5.67 5.73 -9.02
C GLU A 39 -4.96 5.18 -7.77
N ILE A 40 -3.89 4.39 -7.96
CA ILE A 40 -3.10 3.80 -6.87
C ILE A 40 -1.99 4.78 -6.50
N ILE A 41 -2.17 5.44 -5.35
CA ILE A 41 -1.25 6.50 -4.91
C ILE A 41 -0.18 6.02 -3.92
N ARG A 42 -0.49 5.00 -3.11
CA ARG A 42 0.32 4.59 -1.96
C ARG A 42 0.15 3.09 -1.70
N PHE A 43 1.11 2.51 -0.98
CA PHE A 43 1.03 1.14 -0.47
C PHE A 43 1.00 1.15 1.06
N GLN A 44 0.16 0.29 1.65
CA GLN A 44 0.27 -0.10 3.05
C GLN A 44 1.12 -1.36 3.15
N LEU A 45 2.10 -1.31 4.04
CA LEU A 45 2.95 -2.44 4.36
C LEU A 45 2.63 -2.93 5.76
N LYS A 46 2.46 -4.24 5.90
CA LYS A 46 2.37 -4.90 7.21
C LYS A 46 3.72 -5.53 7.50
N GLU A 47 4.40 -5.03 8.52
CA GLU A 47 5.76 -5.42 8.86
C GLU A 47 5.82 -6.00 10.27
N VAL A 48 6.70 -6.98 10.44
CA VAL A 48 7.10 -7.48 11.75
C VAL A 48 8.55 -7.10 11.97
N TRP A 49 8.77 -6.41 13.06
CA TRP A 49 10.07 -6.03 13.54
C TRP A 49 10.48 -7.06 14.59
N TYR A 50 11.59 -7.75 14.37
CA TYR A 50 12.15 -8.71 15.32
C TYR A 50 13.66 -8.52 15.49
N PHE A 51 14.15 -8.81 16.69
CA PHE A 51 15.58 -8.81 16.99
C PHE A 51 16.19 -10.16 16.61
N ASP A 52 17.21 -10.15 15.77
CA ASP A 52 17.97 -11.34 15.44
C ASP A 52 19.16 -11.48 16.39
N THR A 53 19.10 -12.48 17.27
CA THR A 53 20.14 -12.74 18.27
C THR A 53 21.47 -13.17 17.65
N ALA A 54 21.47 -13.69 16.42
CA ALA A 54 22.70 -14.15 15.77
C ALA A 54 23.49 -12.97 15.17
N THR A 55 22.80 -11.97 14.63
CA THR A 55 23.44 -10.77 14.06
C THR A 55 23.40 -9.56 15.01
N SER A 56 22.86 -9.74 16.22
CA SER A 56 22.60 -8.68 17.21
C SER A 56 21.94 -7.45 16.60
N SER A 57 21.10 -7.62 15.59
CA SER A 57 20.58 -6.50 14.82
C SER A 57 19.07 -6.58 14.66
N MET A 58 18.46 -5.40 14.58
CA MET A 58 17.04 -5.28 14.42
C MET A 58 16.67 -5.46 12.94
N LYS A 59 15.77 -6.41 12.64
CA LYS A 59 15.35 -6.70 11.27
C LYS A 59 13.87 -6.48 11.08
N SER A 60 13.51 -5.87 9.96
CA SER A 60 12.13 -5.78 9.49
C SER A 60 11.83 -6.91 8.51
N ARG A 61 10.70 -7.58 8.66
CA ARG A 61 10.16 -8.53 7.67
C ARG A 61 8.78 -8.09 7.22
N ILE A 62 8.61 -7.91 5.92
CA ILE A 62 7.31 -7.57 5.32
C ILE A 62 6.46 -8.84 5.23
N LEU A 63 5.27 -8.81 5.84
CA LEU A 63 4.29 -9.90 5.76
C LEU A 63 3.33 -9.69 4.59
N GLY A 64 2.91 -8.46 4.36
CA GLY A 64 1.94 -8.17 3.32
C GLY A 64 1.98 -6.75 2.81
N ILE A 65 1.48 -6.59 1.59
CA ILE A 65 1.39 -5.34 0.87
C ILE A 65 -0.06 -5.14 0.42
N ALA A 66 -0.56 -3.91 0.54
CA ALA A 66 -1.88 -3.54 0.06
C ALA A 66 -1.83 -2.21 -0.70
N PRO A 67 -2.25 -2.17 -1.99
CA PRO A 67 -2.39 -0.91 -2.71
C PRO A 67 -3.57 -0.10 -2.15
N ILE A 68 -3.36 1.21 -2.01
CA ILE A 68 -4.39 2.17 -1.61
C ILE A 68 -4.88 2.90 -2.86
N ARG A 69 -6.20 2.84 -3.08
CA ARG A 69 -6.87 3.65 -4.09
C ARG A 69 -7.34 4.96 -3.47
N ALA A 70 -7.01 6.08 -4.11
CA ALA A 70 -7.59 7.37 -3.78
C ALA A 70 -8.84 7.62 -4.62
N THR A 71 -9.95 7.96 -3.98
CA THR A 71 -11.13 8.47 -4.67
C THR A 71 -11.15 9.98 -4.56
N TYR A 72 -11.20 10.65 -5.70
CA TYR A 72 -11.29 12.11 -5.79
C TYR A 72 -12.76 12.53 -5.75
N ARG A 73 -13.05 13.67 -5.11
CA ARG A 73 -14.31 14.40 -5.29
C ARG A 73 -14.26 15.17 -6.62
N GLU A 74 -15.40 15.63 -7.12
CA GLU A 74 -15.51 16.51 -8.29
C GLU A 74 -14.58 17.74 -8.21
N ASP A 75 -14.28 18.22 -6.99
CA ASP A 75 -13.35 19.34 -6.74
C ASP A 75 -11.85 18.97 -6.81
N GLY A 76 -11.50 17.73 -7.17
CA GLY A 76 -10.11 17.24 -7.23
C GLY A 76 -9.45 16.95 -5.87
N VAL A 77 -10.16 17.16 -4.76
CA VAL A 77 -9.68 16.82 -3.41
C VAL A 77 -9.86 15.33 -3.13
N ILE A 78 -8.84 14.70 -2.53
CA ILE A 78 -8.89 13.29 -2.09
C ILE A 78 -9.99 13.14 -1.03
N LYS A 79 -11.05 12.39 -1.37
CA LYS A 79 -12.21 12.16 -0.50
C LYS A 79 -11.96 10.98 0.44
N HIS A 80 -11.45 9.89 -0.08
CA HIS A 80 -11.21 8.68 0.70
C HIS A 80 -10.03 7.87 0.16
N GLU A 81 -9.24 7.33 1.07
CA GLU A 81 -8.15 6.40 0.81
C GLU A 81 -8.58 5.01 1.27
N THR A 82 -8.83 4.10 0.33
CA THR A 82 -9.30 2.75 0.63
C THR A 82 -8.23 1.72 0.26
N PRO A 83 -7.80 0.85 1.20
CA PRO A 83 -6.99 -0.31 0.83
C PRO A 83 -7.83 -1.28 0.00
N LEU A 84 -7.29 -1.74 -1.14
CA LEU A 84 -8.02 -2.64 -2.03
C LEU A 84 -8.03 -4.08 -1.49
N PHE A 85 -6.85 -4.69 -1.38
CA PHE A 85 -6.69 -6.06 -0.89
C PHE A 85 -5.29 -6.26 -0.33
N TRP A 86 -5.14 -7.21 0.58
CA TRP A 86 -3.85 -7.62 1.14
C TRP A 86 -3.27 -8.78 0.34
N ILE A 87 -2.03 -8.62 -0.09
CA ILE A 87 -1.22 -9.66 -0.75
C ILE A 87 -0.17 -10.13 0.24
N TYR A 88 0.00 -11.45 0.35
CA TYR A 88 1.09 -12.02 1.12
C TYR A 88 2.42 -11.79 0.40
N TYR A 89 3.33 -11.04 1.02
CA TYR A 89 4.53 -10.51 0.37
C TYR A 89 5.44 -11.58 -0.24
N PRO A 90 5.71 -12.72 0.42
CA PRO A 90 6.53 -13.79 -0.18
C PRO A 90 6.01 -14.33 -1.52
N HIS A 91 4.70 -14.30 -1.77
CA HIS A 91 4.14 -14.75 -3.05
C HIS A 91 4.34 -13.74 -4.17
N CYS A 92 4.30 -12.44 -3.89
CA CYS A 92 4.49 -11.41 -4.92
C CYS A 92 5.96 -11.08 -5.18
N ARG A 93 6.89 -11.50 -4.31
CA ARG A 93 8.32 -11.22 -4.40
C ARG A 93 8.92 -11.49 -5.78
N ALA A 94 8.66 -12.68 -6.33
CA ALA A 94 9.17 -13.06 -7.66
C ALA A 94 8.59 -12.23 -8.82
N ILE A 95 7.43 -11.60 -8.63
CA ILE A 95 6.84 -10.69 -9.61
C ILE A 95 7.50 -9.32 -9.46
N LEU A 96 7.63 -8.81 -8.22
CA LEU A 96 8.26 -7.52 -7.92
C LEU A 96 9.73 -7.48 -8.37
N ALA A 97 10.47 -8.59 -8.23
CA ALA A 97 11.86 -8.72 -8.70
C ALA A 97 12.02 -8.50 -10.21
N LYS A 98 11.01 -8.87 -11.00
CA LYS A 98 11.04 -8.74 -12.47
C LYS A 98 10.74 -7.32 -12.94
N HIS A 99 10.08 -6.53 -12.12
CA HIS A 99 9.68 -5.17 -12.47
C HIS A 99 10.68 -4.18 -11.91
N LEU A 100 11.18 -3.31 -12.80
CA LEU A 100 12.13 -2.27 -12.45
C LEU A 100 11.41 -1.02 -11.94
N VAL A 101 12.04 -0.35 -10.98
CA VAL A 101 11.61 0.94 -10.44
C VAL A 101 12.36 2.04 -11.19
N PHE A 102 11.62 3.05 -11.63
CA PHE A 102 12.23 4.26 -12.17
C PHE A 102 12.81 5.10 -11.03
N ASN A 103 14.13 5.35 -11.05
CA ASN A 103 14.81 6.21 -10.09
C ASN A 103 15.17 7.56 -10.75
N PRO A 104 14.49 8.67 -10.42
CA PRO A 104 14.76 9.96 -11.02
C PRO A 104 16.16 10.53 -10.72
N TRP A 105 16.79 10.09 -9.62
CA TRP A 105 18.05 10.65 -9.15
C TRP A 105 19.28 9.86 -9.62
N ASN A 106 19.10 8.64 -10.11
CA ASN A 106 20.21 7.79 -10.52
C ASN A 106 19.78 6.86 -11.67
N ASP A 107 20.30 7.15 -12.86
CA ASP A 107 20.03 6.42 -14.11
C ASP A 107 20.92 5.18 -14.29
N HIS A 108 21.98 5.04 -13.48
CA HIS A 108 22.93 3.92 -13.62
C HIS A 108 22.56 2.70 -12.78
N SER A 109 21.91 2.89 -11.64
CA SER A 109 21.56 1.77 -10.75
C SER A 109 20.13 1.32 -11.01
N VAL A 110 20.00 0.20 -11.70
CA VAL A 110 18.71 -0.48 -11.90
C VAL A 110 18.29 -1.12 -10.58
N LEU A 111 17.17 -0.66 -10.01
CA LEU A 111 16.57 -1.23 -8.80
C LEU A 111 15.26 -1.94 -9.16
N SER A 112 15.05 -3.14 -8.61
CA SER A 112 13.76 -3.81 -8.71
C SER A 112 12.79 -3.32 -7.63
N TRP A 113 11.49 -3.59 -7.81
CA TRP A 113 10.52 -3.30 -6.75
C TRP A 113 10.79 -4.11 -5.48
N GLU A 114 11.29 -5.34 -5.61
CA GLU A 114 11.69 -6.14 -4.43
C GLU A 114 12.81 -5.43 -3.65
N ASP A 115 13.86 -5.00 -4.34
CA ASP A 115 15.02 -4.35 -3.69
C ASP A 115 14.60 -3.08 -2.96
N LEU A 116 13.72 -2.27 -3.56
CA LEU A 116 13.20 -1.05 -2.94
C LEU A 116 12.50 -1.34 -1.61
N PHE A 117 11.68 -2.40 -1.55
CA PHE A 117 10.95 -2.77 -0.35
C PHE A 117 11.85 -3.39 0.72
N GLU A 118 12.75 -4.30 0.32
CA GLU A 118 13.65 -5.00 1.25
C GLU A 118 14.70 -4.05 1.85
N MET A 119 15.25 -3.13 1.05
CA MET A 119 16.19 -2.11 1.52
C MET A 119 15.49 -0.96 2.26
N ARG A 120 14.15 -0.95 2.32
CA ARG A 120 13.33 0.14 2.84
C ARG A 120 13.64 1.51 2.21
N PHE A 121 13.94 1.53 0.92
CA PHE A 121 14.26 2.77 0.21
C PHE A 121 12.99 3.56 -0.17
N PHE A 122 12.22 3.95 0.84
CA PHE A 122 10.97 4.70 0.68
C PHE A 122 10.65 5.55 1.92
N SER A 123 9.90 6.63 1.70
CA SER A 123 9.35 7.43 2.81
C SER A 123 8.06 6.77 3.32
N SER A 124 7.95 6.61 4.63
CA SER A 124 6.78 6.01 5.28
C SER A 124 6.44 6.71 6.59
N TYR A 125 5.18 6.56 6.99
CA TYR A 125 4.69 6.91 8.31
C TYR A 125 3.95 5.70 8.89
N ILE A 126 3.92 5.59 10.21
CA ILE A 126 3.28 4.49 10.91
C ILE A 126 1.77 4.79 10.93
N TYR A 127 0.99 3.90 10.32
CA TYR A 127 -0.46 4.03 10.31
C TYR A 127 -1.11 3.42 11.57
N LYS A 128 -0.51 2.34 12.05
CA LYS A 128 -1.00 1.52 13.15
C LYS A 128 0.14 0.68 13.72
N GLU A 129 0.15 0.53 15.04
CA GLU A 129 0.99 -0.42 15.75
C GLU A 129 0.16 -1.58 16.32
N SER A 130 0.85 -2.62 16.79
CA SER A 130 0.20 -3.72 17.50
C SER A 130 -0.12 -3.27 18.93
N ASN A 131 -1.40 -3.11 19.23
CA ASN A 131 -1.88 -2.71 20.55
C ASN A 131 -3.05 -3.61 21.01
N VAL A 132 -3.33 -3.59 22.31
CA VAL A 132 -4.35 -4.45 22.94
C VAL A 132 -5.75 -4.17 22.39
N LYS A 133 -6.06 -2.89 22.13
CA LYS A 133 -7.38 -2.45 21.67
C LYS A 133 -7.57 -2.55 20.16
N ASN A 134 -6.53 -2.93 19.42
CA ASN A 134 -6.50 -2.98 17.96
C ASN A 134 -6.85 -1.63 17.28
N GLU A 135 -6.61 -0.51 17.97
CA GLU A 135 -6.89 0.86 17.52
C GLU A 135 -5.83 1.35 16.53
N ARG A 136 -6.21 2.20 15.59
CA ARG A 136 -5.29 2.93 14.70
C ARG A 136 -4.86 4.23 15.39
N ILE A 137 -3.76 4.83 14.93
CA ILE A 137 -3.30 6.12 15.49
C ILE A 137 -4.39 7.20 15.38
N LYS A 138 -5.11 7.21 14.25
CA LYS A 138 -6.23 8.11 14.00
C LYS A 138 -7.39 7.96 15.00
N ASP A 139 -7.56 6.79 15.61
CA ASP A 139 -8.72 6.51 16.44
C ASP A 139 -8.60 7.16 17.83
N TYR A 140 -7.37 7.43 18.30
CA TYR A 140 -7.10 8.09 19.58
C TYR A 140 -6.39 9.45 19.45
N VAL A 141 -5.76 9.75 18.31
CA VAL A 141 -5.11 11.05 18.03
C VAL A 141 -5.75 11.73 16.82
N SER A 142 -5.91 13.05 16.90
CA SER A 142 -6.52 13.86 15.84
C SER A 142 -5.56 14.90 15.27
N GLY A 143 -5.73 15.22 13.99
CA GLY A 143 -5.03 16.34 13.34
C GLY A 143 -3.52 16.12 13.17
N ARG A 144 -2.72 17.14 13.49
CA ARG A 144 -1.25 17.12 13.30
C ARG A 144 -0.54 16.14 14.23
N ASP A 145 -1.16 15.85 15.36
CA ASP A 145 -0.59 14.99 16.39
C ASP A 145 -0.45 13.54 15.91
N ILE A 146 -1.20 13.12 14.88
CA ILE A 146 -1.06 11.79 14.25
C ILE A 146 0.37 11.57 13.74
N LEU A 147 0.97 12.60 13.13
CA LEU A 147 2.34 12.50 12.61
C LEU A 147 3.37 12.51 13.74
N VAL A 148 3.10 13.27 14.81
CA VAL A 148 3.94 13.29 16.02
C VAL A 148 3.95 11.92 16.68
N GLU A 149 2.78 11.29 16.81
CA GLU A 149 2.63 9.97 17.39
C GLU A 149 3.28 8.89 16.54
N SER A 150 3.10 8.94 15.21
CA SER A 150 3.85 8.09 14.28
C SER A 150 5.37 8.21 14.47
N ASN A 151 5.88 9.44 14.64
CA ASN A 151 7.30 9.67 14.88
C ASN A 151 7.75 9.18 16.26
N ARG A 152 6.89 9.27 17.29
CA ARG A 152 7.15 8.73 18.62
C ARG A 152 7.38 7.23 18.56
N ILE A 153 6.47 6.48 17.93
CA ILE A 153 6.57 5.02 17.76
C ILE A 153 7.83 4.65 16.96
N LYS A 154 8.12 5.40 15.90
CA LYS A 154 9.35 5.19 15.10
C LYS A 154 10.62 5.37 15.95
N LYS A 155 10.64 6.37 16.83
CA LYS A 155 11.76 6.64 17.73
C LYS A 155 11.87 5.59 18.83
N GLU A 156 10.75 5.12 19.36
CA GLU A 156 10.71 4.03 20.34
C GLU A 156 11.33 2.75 19.76
N LEU A 157 10.99 2.39 18.53
CA LEU A 157 11.58 1.25 17.82
C LEU A 157 13.09 1.40 17.63
N PHE A 158 13.57 2.61 17.32
CA PHE A 158 15.00 2.89 17.17
C PHE A 158 15.75 2.85 18.51
N ASN A 159 15.14 3.37 19.57
CA ASN A 159 15.72 3.32 20.92
C ASN A 159 15.80 1.88 21.44
N PHE A 160 14.77 1.05 21.17
CA PHE A 160 14.78 -0.36 21.52
C PHE A 160 15.98 -1.10 20.91
N GLU A 161 16.32 -0.78 19.66
CA GLU A 161 17.55 -1.29 19.05
C GLU A 161 18.77 -0.80 19.84
N HIS A 162 18.92 0.51 20.06
CA HIS A 162 20.08 1.09 20.76
C HIS A 162 20.28 0.53 22.18
N ASP A 163 19.21 0.37 22.96
CA ASP A 163 19.28 -0.11 24.34
C ASP A 163 19.79 -1.55 24.42
N LEU A 164 19.54 -2.38 23.39
CA LEU A 164 20.08 -3.75 23.30
C LEU A 164 21.58 -3.79 23.01
N TRP A 165 22.18 -2.69 22.51
CA TRP A 165 23.62 -2.57 22.28
C TRP A 165 24.38 -2.04 23.49
N SER A 166 23.71 -1.40 24.45
CA SER A 166 24.34 -0.84 25.64
C SER A 166 24.47 -1.88 26.75
N TYR A 167 25.43 -2.80 26.61
CA TYR A 167 25.93 -3.68 27.68
C TYR A 167 27.43 -3.92 27.57
#